data_AF-A0A9R1A625-F1
#
_entry.id   AF-A0A9R1A625-F1
#
_cell.length_a   1.000
_cell.length_b   1.000
_cell.length_c   1.000
_cell.angle_alpha   90.00
_cell.angle_beta   90.00
_cell.angle_gamma   90.00
#
_symmetry.space_group_name_H-M   'P 1'
#
loop_
_entity.id
_entity.type
_entity.pdbx_description
1 polymer ?
#
loop_
_entity_poly.entity_id
_entity_poly.type
_entity_poly.pdbx_seq_one_letter_code
_entity_poly.pdbx_strand_id
1 'polypeptide(L)'
;MLMAPHHARSSTSATVLMVLVAAAVVVGGAAAAASGKKKPVVPAVIVFGDSTVDTGNNNVIGTVLKSNFPPYGRDLQGGATGRFCNGRLPPDFVSEALGLPPLVPAYLDPAYGIEDFATGVVFASAGSGLDNATASVLAVIPMWKEVEYFKEYQRRLAKHAGRARARHIVANAVYVVSVGTNDFLENYYLLVTGRFLQFTVAEYQDFLVARAAEFLTAIYRLGARRVTFAGLSAIGCVPLERTLNLLGGGGCNEEYNQVARDYNVKVKAMIARLRAELRGYRLAYINVCNDKSPLTCDDADKYFFWDSFHPTEKINRFFAKGTTAVSLSLLR
;
A
#
# COMPACT_ATOMS: atom_id res chain seq x y z
N MET A 1 -35.31 70.41 -12.97
CA MET A 1 -35.66 70.83 -14.35
C MET A 1 -34.50 71.68 -14.86
N LEU A 2 -33.63 71.09 -15.68
CA LEU A 2 -32.48 71.70 -16.42
C LEU A 2 -31.77 70.49 -17.06
N MET A 3 -32.18 70.01 -18.24
CA MET A 3 -31.81 70.50 -19.57
C MET A 3 -30.31 70.82 -19.70
N ALA A 4 -29.64 70.00 -20.51
CA ALA A 4 -28.28 70.18 -21.02
C ALA A 4 -28.12 71.50 -21.79
N PRO A 5 -26.88 71.91 -22.12
CA PRO A 5 -26.52 71.74 -23.53
C PRO A 5 -25.04 71.41 -23.83
N HIS A 6 -24.88 70.93 -25.06
CA HIS A 6 -23.65 70.76 -25.83
C HIS A 6 -22.76 72.00 -25.97
N HIS A 7 -21.45 71.80 -26.07
CA HIS A 7 -20.53 72.38 -27.07
C HIS A 7 -19.15 71.71 -26.91
N ALA A 8 -18.62 70.99 -27.90
CA ALA A 8 -17.88 71.44 -29.08
C ALA A 8 -16.34 71.46 -28.87
N ARG A 9 -15.66 70.92 -29.88
CA ARG A 9 -14.23 70.57 -30.01
C ARG A 9 -13.28 71.78 -29.96
N SER A 10 -12.07 71.61 -29.42
CA SER A 10 -10.78 71.79 -30.13
C SER A 10 -9.60 71.50 -29.16
N SER A 11 -8.69 70.60 -29.53
CA SER A 11 -7.33 70.89 -30.04
C SER A 11 -6.33 71.29 -28.96
N THR A 12 -5.37 70.41 -28.65
CA THR A 12 -3.94 70.57 -28.97
C THR A 12 -3.08 69.55 -28.19
N SER A 13 -2.04 69.07 -28.86
CA SER A 13 -1.06 68.09 -28.41
C SER A 13 -0.52 68.34 -27.00
N ALA A 14 -0.50 67.29 -26.18
CA ALA A 14 0.39 67.19 -25.03
C ALA A 14 1.15 65.87 -25.10
N THR A 15 2.45 66.02 -25.34
CA THR A 15 3.50 65.01 -25.40
C THR A 15 3.48 64.12 -24.16
N VAL A 16 3.29 62.81 -24.34
CA VAL A 16 3.34 61.82 -23.27
C VAL A 16 4.80 61.56 -22.90
N LEU A 17 5.25 62.09 -21.76
CA LEU A 17 6.49 61.68 -21.12
C LEU A 17 6.16 60.55 -20.13
N MET A 18 6.33 59.30 -20.56
CA MET A 18 6.19 58.13 -19.68
C MET A 18 7.31 58.13 -18.64
N VAL A 19 6.93 58.14 -17.37
CA VAL A 19 7.81 57.85 -16.24
C VAL A 19 8.08 56.34 -16.22
N LEU A 20 9.33 55.96 -16.47
CA LEU A 20 9.84 54.60 -16.32
C LEU A 20 9.86 54.22 -14.83
N VAL A 21 8.90 53.41 -14.39
CA VAL A 21 9.02 52.63 -13.15
C VAL A 21 9.68 51.30 -13.53
N ALA A 22 10.95 51.14 -13.16
CA ALA A 22 11.69 49.90 -13.34
C ALA A 22 11.11 48.82 -12.40
N ALA A 23 10.18 48.01 -12.92
CA ALA A 23 9.84 46.73 -12.31
C ALA A 23 10.97 45.75 -12.65
N ALA A 24 11.82 45.46 -11.68
CA ALA A 24 12.77 44.36 -11.76
C ALA A 24 11.98 43.05 -11.89
N VAL A 25 11.81 42.58 -13.13
CA VAL A 25 11.37 41.23 -13.42
C VAL A 25 12.50 40.31 -12.97
N VAL A 26 12.42 39.83 -11.73
CA VAL A 26 13.16 38.64 -11.32
C VAL A 26 12.56 37.50 -12.12
N VAL A 27 13.19 37.19 -13.26
CA VAL A 27 13.03 35.90 -13.93
C VAL A 27 13.65 34.89 -12.98
N GLY A 28 12.89 34.50 -11.97
CA GLY A 28 13.15 33.32 -11.17
C GLY A 28 12.92 32.13 -12.09
N GLY A 29 13.97 31.77 -12.84
CA GLY A 29 14.04 30.46 -13.46
C GLY A 29 13.87 29.45 -12.33
N ALA A 30 12.68 28.87 -12.22
CA ALA A 30 12.50 27.62 -11.52
C ALA A 30 13.32 26.60 -12.31
N ALA A 31 14.62 26.52 -12.01
CA ALA A 31 15.39 25.34 -12.25
C ALA A 31 14.63 24.26 -11.49
N ALA A 32 13.78 23.53 -12.21
CA ALA A 32 13.33 22.22 -11.78
C ALA A 32 14.61 21.50 -11.38
N ALA A 33 14.80 21.31 -10.08
CA ALA A 33 15.89 20.53 -9.58
C ALA A 33 15.73 19.18 -10.27
N ALA A 34 16.56 18.93 -11.27
CA ALA A 34 16.72 17.62 -11.85
C ALA A 34 17.27 16.78 -10.71
N SER A 35 16.34 16.21 -9.92
CA SER A 35 16.62 15.13 -8.99
C SER A 35 17.30 14.08 -9.85
N GLY A 36 18.64 14.04 -9.79
CA GLY A 36 19.42 13.05 -10.51
C GLY A 36 18.80 11.70 -10.21
N LYS A 37 18.32 10.99 -11.24
CA LYS A 37 17.61 9.71 -11.07
C LYS A 37 18.52 8.81 -10.22
N LYS A 38 18.17 8.61 -8.95
CA LYS A 38 18.89 7.71 -8.06
C LYS A 38 18.92 6.36 -8.77
N LYS A 39 20.10 5.78 -8.94
CA LYS A 39 20.22 4.45 -9.55
C LYS A 39 19.39 3.47 -8.70
N PRO A 40 18.52 2.64 -9.31
CA PRO A 40 17.77 1.65 -8.56
C PRO A 40 18.70 0.74 -7.77
N VAL A 41 18.42 0.56 -6.48
CA VAL A 41 19.23 -0.32 -5.61
C VAL A 41 18.81 -1.79 -5.71
N VAL A 42 17.60 -2.03 -6.24
CA VAL A 42 17.06 -3.34 -6.58
C VAL A 42 16.38 -3.28 -7.94
N PRO A 43 16.23 -4.40 -8.67
CA PRO A 43 15.60 -4.39 -9.99
C PRO A 43 14.08 -4.20 -9.95
N ALA A 44 13.41 -4.64 -8.88
CA ALA A 44 11.96 -4.52 -8.77
C ALA A 44 11.44 -4.57 -7.32
N VAL A 45 10.21 -4.07 -7.13
CA VAL A 45 9.37 -4.31 -5.94
C VAL A 45 8.16 -5.16 -6.33
N ILE A 46 7.96 -6.29 -5.67
CA ILE A 46 6.88 -7.24 -5.97
C ILE A 46 5.99 -7.38 -4.72
N VAL A 47 4.68 -7.22 -4.87
CA VAL A 47 3.78 -7.02 -3.72
C VAL A 47 2.63 -8.03 -3.71
N PHE A 48 2.31 -8.56 -2.53
CA PHE A 48 1.22 -9.51 -2.27
C PHE A 48 0.43 -9.08 -1.03
N GLY A 49 -0.85 -9.44 -0.96
CA GLY A 49 -1.65 -9.25 0.25
C GLY A 49 -3.00 -8.58 0.01
N ASP A 50 -3.40 -7.69 0.93
CA ASP A 50 -4.76 -7.15 0.98
C ASP A 50 -4.88 -5.67 0.58
N SER A 51 -5.95 -5.02 1.02
CA SER A 51 -6.29 -3.61 0.72
C SER A 51 -5.22 -2.63 1.19
N THR A 52 -4.41 -3.00 2.18
CA THR A 52 -3.30 -2.18 2.68
C THR A 52 -2.21 -1.97 1.63
N VAL A 53 -2.18 -2.80 0.59
CA VAL A 53 -1.19 -2.76 -0.48
C VAL A 53 -1.79 -2.95 -1.89
N ASP A 54 -3.11 -3.13 -2.03
CA ASP A 54 -3.80 -3.22 -3.33
C ASP A 54 -3.86 -1.86 -4.04
N THR A 55 -3.28 -1.81 -5.24
CA THR A 55 -3.19 -0.61 -6.06
C THR A 55 -4.26 -0.52 -7.16
N GLY A 56 -5.21 -1.46 -7.19
CA GLY A 56 -6.34 -1.44 -8.11
C GLY A 56 -6.75 -2.79 -8.72
N ASN A 57 -6.25 -3.93 -8.26
CA ASN A 57 -6.63 -5.23 -8.82
C ASN A 57 -8.13 -5.51 -8.65
N ASN A 58 -8.73 -5.05 -7.53
CA ASN A 58 -10.17 -5.20 -7.28
C ASN A 58 -11.05 -4.51 -8.33
N ASN A 59 -10.55 -3.53 -9.09
CA ASN A 59 -11.33 -2.86 -10.12
C ASN A 59 -11.72 -3.79 -11.28
N VAL A 60 -10.93 -4.84 -11.50
CA VAL A 60 -11.00 -5.70 -12.68
C VAL A 60 -11.76 -7.00 -12.41
N ILE A 61 -12.21 -7.20 -11.16
CA ILE A 61 -13.00 -8.36 -10.74
C ILE A 61 -14.41 -7.95 -10.30
N GLY A 62 -15.30 -8.94 -10.18
CA GLY A 62 -16.72 -8.77 -9.86
C GLY A 62 -17.05 -8.48 -8.39
N THR A 63 -16.09 -8.01 -7.59
CA THR A 63 -16.32 -7.68 -6.18
C THR A 63 -16.96 -6.29 -6.01
N VAL A 64 -17.67 -6.10 -4.90
CA VAL A 64 -18.16 -4.79 -4.44
C VAL A 64 -17.08 -3.98 -3.72
N LEU A 65 -16.01 -4.64 -3.26
CA LEU A 65 -14.94 -4.01 -2.49
C LEU A 65 -13.99 -3.26 -3.44
N LYS A 66 -14.38 -2.04 -3.82
CA LYS A 66 -13.66 -1.16 -4.74
C LYS A 66 -13.45 0.21 -4.13
N SER A 67 -12.40 0.89 -4.58
CA SER A 67 -12.06 2.27 -4.18
C SER A 67 -11.65 3.11 -5.40
N ASN A 68 -12.29 2.86 -6.54
CA ASN A 68 -12.11 3.56 -7.81
C ASN A 68 -13.08 4.74 -8.00
N PHE A 69 -13.51 5.35 -6.90
CA PHE A 69 -14.44 6.47 -6.90
C PHE A 69 -14.04 7.51 -5.84
N PRO A 70 -14.45 8.78 -5.97
CA PRO A 70 -14.19 9.80 -4.94
C PRO A 70 -14.78 9.41 -3.58
N PRO A 71 -14.11 9.71 -2.45
CA PRO A 71 -12.95 10.60 -2.35
C PRO A 71 -11.59 9.89 -2.53
N TYR A 72 -11.56 8.58 -2.78
CA TYR A 72 -10.31 7.81 -2.92
C TYR A 72 -9.41 8.38 -4.02
N GLY A 73 -8.09 8.36 -3.80
CA GLY A 73 -7.10 8.90 -4.74
C GLY A 73 -7.15 10.42 -4.96
N ARG A 74 -7.86 11.20 -4.12
CA ARG A 74 -7.90 12.68 -4.22
C ARG A 74 -6.52 13.33 -4.29
N ASP A 75 -5.55 12.77 -3.58
CA ASP A 75 -4.19 13.28 -3.47
C ASP A 75 -3.24 12.62 -4.49
N LEU A 76 -3.74 11.67 -5.31
CA LEU A 76 -3.03 11.11 -6.47
C LEU A 76 -3.26 11.95 -7.72
N GLN A 77 -2.18 12.16 -8.47
CA GLN A 77 -2.29 12.65 -9.84
C GLN A 77 -3.01 11.58 -10.69
N GLY A 78 -4.17 11.92 -11.23
CA GLY A 78 -5.03 11.00 -11.98
C GLY A 78 -6.24 10.46 -11.20
N GLY A 79 -6.35 10.75 -9.90
CA GLY A 79 -7.54 10.42 -9.10
C GLY A 79 -7.58 8.98 -8.59
N ALA A 80 -8.80 8.45 -8.43
CA ALA A 80 -9.06 7.15 -7.84
C ALA A 80 -8.54 5.99 -8.72
N THR A 81 -7.58 5.23 -8.21
CA THR A 81 -6.99 4.07 -8.91
C THR A 81 -7.46 2.72 -8.35
N GLY A 82 -8.29 2.70 -7.30
CA GLY A 82 -8.58 1.48 -6.54
C GLY A 82 -7.63 1.24 -5.35
N ARG A 83 -6.82 2.25 -5.00
CA ARG A 83 -6.12 2.30 -3.70
C ARG A 83 -7.12 2.70 -2.61
N PHE A 84 -7.16 1.92 -1.53
CA PHE A 84 -7.99 2.21 -0.35
C PHE A 84 -7.38 3.31 0.53
N CYS A 85 -7.14 4.48 -0.07
CA CYS A 85 -6.49 5.62 0.55
C CYS A 85 -6.80 6.91 -0.25
N ASN A 86 -6.56 8.07 0.33
CA ASN A 86 -6.54 9.35 -0.40
C ASN A 86 -5.42 9.44 -1.43
N GLY A 87 -4.37 8.65 -1.29
CA GLY A 87 -3.12 8.86 -1.99
C GLY A 87 -2.38 7.55 -2.28
N ARG A 88 -1.06 7.60 -2.16
CA ARG A 88 -0.15 6.45 -2.30
C ARG A 88 -0.26 5.47 -1.13
N LEU A 89 0.02 4.21 -1.42
CA LEU A 89 0.12 3.12 -0.43
C LEU A 89 1.58 2.85 -0.05
N PRO A 90 1.86 2.09 1.03
CA PRO A 90 3.23 1.75 1.41
C PRO A 90 4.15 1.23 0.29
N PRO A 91 3.72 0.34 -0.64
CA PRO A 91 4.59 -0.14 -1.73
C PRO A 91 5.06 0.98 -2.67
N ASP A 92 4.25 2.01 -2.91
CA ASP A 92 4.60 3.15 -3.75
C ASP A 92 5.80 3.93 -3.16
N PHE A 93 5.77 4.17 -1.86
CA PHE A 93 6.85 4.84 -1.14
C PHE A 93 8.11 3.97 -1.03
N VAL A 94 7.94 2.66 -0.82
CA VAL A 94 9.07 1.72 -0.81
C VAL A 94 9.76 1.69 -2.17
N SER A 95 9.00 1.64 -3.26
CA SER A 95 9.51 1.69 -4.63
C SER A 95 10.31 2.97 -4.90
N GLU A 96 9.74 4.14 -4.60
CA GLU A 96 10.42 5.43 -4.76
C GLU A 96 11.72 5.51 -3.96
N ALA A 97 11.69 5.07 -2.70
CA ALA A 97 12.87 5.12 -1.83
C ALA A 97 14.01 4.19 -2.31
N LEU A 98 13.67 3.13 -3.06
CA LEU A 98 14.62 2.20 -3.68
C LEU A 98 15.08 2.64 -5.08
N GLY A 99 14.70 3.84 -5.52
CA GLY A 99 15.09 4.41 -6.81
C GLY A 99 14.29 3.86 -8.01
N LEU A 100 13.14 3.24 -7.75
CA LEU A 100 12.20 2.72 -8.75
C LEU A 100 11.04 3.74 -8.97
N PRO A 101 10.15 3.52 -9.96
CA PRO A 101 9.01 4.42 -10.19
C PRO A 101 8.18 4.66 -8.92
N PRO A 102 7.62 5.87 -8.74
CA PRO A 102 6.97 6.27 -7.50
C PRO A 102 5.59 5.64 -7.27
N LEU A 103 5.03 4.99 -8.29
CA LEU A 103 3.79 4.23 -8.21
C LEU A 103 4.06 2.80 -8.70
N VAL A 104 3.54 1.82 -7.96
CA VAL A 104 3.58 0.42 -8.37
C VAL A 104 2.22 0.05 -8.95
N PRO A 105 2.16 -0.50 -10.18
CA PRO A 105 0.89 -0.81 -10.83
C PRO A 105 0.28 -2.13 -10.35
N ALA A 106 -1.05 -2.21 -10.40
CA ALA A 106 -1.81 -3.44 -10.19
C ALA A 106 -1.65 -4.38 -11.40
N TYR A 107 -1.43 -5.67 -11.14
CA TYR A 107 -1.17 -6.65 -12.20
C TYR A 107 -2.31 -6.78 -13.22
N LEU A 108 -3.56 -6.64 -12.77
CA LEU A 108 -4.75 -6.77 -13.60
C LEU A 108 -5.15 -5.48 -14.32
N ASP A 109 -4.55 -4.34 -13.98
CA ASP A 109 -4.91 -3.06 -14.58
C ASP A 109 -4.51 -3.04 -16.08
N PRO A 110 -5.49 -2.89 -17.01
CA PRO A 110 -5.23 -2.94 -18.44
C PRO A 110 -4.40 -1.75 -18.95
N ALA A 111 -4.21 -0.70 -18.15
CA ALA A 111 -3.35 0.42 -18.51
C ALA A 111 -1.85 0.08 -18.48
N TYR A 112 -1.47 -1.04 -17.87
CA TYR A 112 -0.06 -1.42 -17.65
C TYR A 112 0.32 -2.73 -18.35
N GLY A 113 1.58 -2.81 -18.75
CA GLY A 113 2.17 -3.94 -19.44
C GLY A 113 3.33 -4.59 -18.70
N ILE A 114 3.91 -5.62 -19.33
CA ILE A 114 5.07 -6.31 -18.76
C ILE A 114 6.31 -5.41 -18.64
N GLU A 115 6.39 -4.34 -19.44
CA GLU A 115 7.47 -3.36 -19.38
C GLU A 115 7.43 -2.59 -18.04
N ASP A 116 6.24 -2.18 -17.61
CA ASP A 116 6.02 -1.53 -16.31
C ASP A 116 6.32 -2.52 -15.17
N PHE A 117 5.74 -3.73 -15.28
CA PHE A 117 5.87 -4.78 -14.28
C PHE A 117 7.31 -5.29 -14.10
N ALA A 118 8.22 -5.01 -15.04
CA ALA A 118 9.63 -5.37 -14.91
C ALA A 118 10.34 -4.60 -13.79
N THR A 119 9.77 -3.47 -13.33
CA THR A 119 10.31 -2.62 -12.26
C THR A 119 9.45 -2.60 -11.01
N GLY A 120 8.17 -2.96 -11.10
CA GLY A 120 7.35 -3.22 -9.92
C GLY A 120 5.94 -3.68 -10.27
N VAL A 121 5.35 -4.52 -9.44
CA VAL A 121 4.01 -5.09 -9.66
C VAL A 121 3.32 -5.45 -8.35
N VAL A 122 2.01 -5.22 -8.29
CA VAL A 122 1.13 -5.59 -7.17
C VAL A 122 0.15 -6.69 -7.57
N PHE A 123 0.17 -7.80 -6.84
CA PHE A 123 -0.79 -8.90 -6.97
C PHE A 123 -1.90 -8.87 -5.91
N ALA A 124 -1.72 -8.04 -4.89
CA ALA A 124 -2.63 -7.89 -3.76
C ALA A 124 -4.07 -7.55 -4.17
N SER A 125 -5.04 -7.96 -3.36
CA SER A 125 -6.47 -7.72 -3.57
C SER A 125 -7.16 -7.36 -2.27
N ALA A 126 -7.88 -6.25 -2.24
CA ALA A 126 -8.63 -5.85 -1.04
C ALA A 126 -9.60 -6.93 -0.56
N GLY A 127 -9.69 -7.12 0.76
CA GLY A 127 -10.48 -8.16 1.42
C GLY A 127 -9.80 -9.53 1.51
N SER A 128 -8.61 -9.69 0.92
CA SER A 128 -7.91 -10.97 0.94
C SER A 128 -7.42 -11.35 2.33
N GLY A 129 -7.41 -12.64 2.59
CA GLY A 129 -6.90 -13.23 3.82
C GLY A 129 -6.02 -14.45 3.52
N LEU A 130 -5.30 -14.90 4.55
CA LEU A 130 -4.52 -16.14 4.52
C LEU A 130 -5.42 -17.39 4.49
N ASP A 131 -6.64 -17.31 5.03
CA ASP A 131 -7.68 -18.31 4.83
C ASP A 131 -8.42 -18.05 3.52
N ASN A 132 -8.52 -19.07 2.67
CA ASN A 132 -9.31 -19.01 1.44
C ASN A 132 -10.78 -18.70 1.70
N ALA A 133 -11.31 -19.06 2.87
CA ALA A 133 -12.68 -18.74 3.25
C ALA A 133 -12.89 -17.22 3.36
N THR A 134 -11.87 -16.47 3.82
CA THR A 134 -11.91 -15.01 3.93
C THR A 134 -12.17 -14.37 2.57
N ALA A 135 -11.39 -14.75 1.55
CA ALA A 135 -11.55 -14.20 0.20
C ALA A 135 -12.92 -14.52 -0.43
N SER A 136 -13.60 -15.56 0.05
CA SER A 136 -14.92 -15.97 -0.44
C SER A 136 -16.03 -15.06 0.07
N VAL A 137 -15.84 -14.34 1.19
CA VAL A 137 -16.86 -13.47 1.80
C VAL A 137 -17.28 -12.34 0.85
N LEU A 138 -16.31 -11.74 0.15
CA LEU A 138 -16.54 -10.61 -0.78
C LEU A 138 -16.12 -10.94 -2.22
N ALA A 139 -15.93 -12.23 -2.53
CA ALA A 139 -15.51 -12.70 -3.86
C ALA A 139 -14.26 -11.98 -4.41
N VAL A 140 -13.22 -11.89 -3.58
CA VAL A 140 -11.94 -11.23 -3.90
C VAL A 140 -10.86 -12.25 -4.27
N ILE A 141 -9.66 -11.82 -4.64
CA ILE A 141 -8.60 -12.72 -5.14
C ILE A 141 -7.91 -13.39 -3.93
N PRO A 142 -8.04 -14.71 -3.73
CA PRO A 142 -7.35 -15.38 -2.62
C PRO A 142 -5.82 -15.42 -2.82
N MET A 143 -5.06 -15.53 -1.73
CA MET A 143 -3.58 -15.56 -1.77
C MET A 143 -2.99 -16.60 -2.73
N TRP A 144 -3.63 -17.77 -2.90
CA TRP A 144 -3.15 -18.77 -3.87
C TRP A 144 -3.25 -18.26 -5.31
N LYS A 145 -4.26 -17.44 -5.62
CA LYS A 145 -4.46 -16.88 -6.95
C LYS A 145 -3.47 -15.74 -7.23
N GLU A 146 -3.09 -14.97 -6.20
CA GLU A 146 -1.97 -14.02 -6.32
C GLU A 146 -0.67 -14.74 -6.69
N VAL A 147 -0.40 -15.92 -6.10
CA VAL A 147 0.76 -16.76 -6.46
C VAL A 147 0.66 -17.26 -7.91
N GLU A 148 -0.53 -17.59 -8.41
CA GLU A 148 -0.73 -17.95 -9.82
C GLU A 148 -0.45 -16.76 -10.75
N TYR A 149 -0.88 -15.55 -10.40
CA TYR A 149 -0.52 -14.34 -11.15
C TYR A 149 0.99 -14.10 -11.12
N PHE A 150 1.66 -14.38 -10.01
CA PHE A 150 3.11 -14.30 -9.96
C PHE A 150 3.80 -15.31 -10.91
N LYS A 151 3.31 -16.55 -10.99
CA LYS A 151 3.81 -17.54 -11.97
C LYS A 151 3.59 -17.09 -13.42
N GLU A 152 2.44 -16.47 -13.71
CA GLU A 152 2.16 -15.89 -15.02
C GLU A 152 3.09 -14.71 -15.33
N TYR A 153 3.25 -13.78 -14.39
CA TYR A 153 4.21 -12.68 -14.46
C TYR A 153 5.62 -13.18 -14.79
N GLN A 154 6.11 -14.22 -14.11
CA GLN A 154 7.44 -14.78 -14.38
C GLN A 154 7.58 -15.28 -15.82
N ARG A 155 6.55 -15.93 -16.37
CA ARG A 155 6.53 -16.38 -17.78
C ARG A 155 6.54 -15.18 -18.73
N ARG A 156 5.71 -14.17 -18.48
CA ARG A 156 5.65 -12.94 -19.28
C ARG A 156 6.98 -12.19 -19.24
N LEU A 157 7.59 -12.06 -18.06
CA LEU A 157 8.87 -11.39 -17.86
C LEU A 157 10.00 -12.12 -18.57
N ALA A 158 10.02 -13.46 -18.51
CA ALA A 158 11.00 -14.26 -19.22
C ALA A 158 10.89 -14.14 -20.74
N LYS A 159 9.67 -14.01 -21.28
CA LYS A 159 9.43 -13.76 -22.71
C LYS A 159 9.88 -12.37 -23.12
N HIS A 160 9.64 -11.36 -22.29
CA HIS A 160 9.97 -9.97 -22.58
C HIS A 160 11.46 -9.64 -22.41
N ALA A 161 12.06 -9.97 -21.26
CA ALA A 161 13.43 -9.58 -20.91
C ALA A 161 14.48 -10.70 -21.12
N GLY A 162 14.05 -11.91 -21.48
CA GLY A 162 14.89 -13.09 -21.54
C GLY A 162 15.05 -13.79 -20.18
N ARG A 163 15.25 -15.12 -20.21
CA ARG A 163 15.23 -15.99 -19.01
C ARG A 163 16.28 -15.59 -17.96
N ALA A 164 17.48 -15.19 -18.38
CA ALA A 164 18.54 -14.81 -17.46
C ALA A 164 18.20 -13.52 -16.70
N ARG A 165 17.71 -12.50 -17.42
CA ARG A 165 17.31 -11.23 -16.81
C ARG A 165 16.09 -11.38 -15.92
N ALA A 166 15.08 -12.15 -16.35
CA ALA A 166 13.89 -12.43 -15.53
C ALA A 166 14.24 -13.11 -14.20
N ARG A 167 15.12 -14.13 -14.23
CA ARG A 167 15.64 -14.76 -13.00
C ARG A 167 16.39 -13.77 -12.11
N HIS A 168 17.20 -12.89 -12.71
CA HIS A 168 17.91 -11.85 -11.97
C HIS A 168 16.95 -10.87 -11.29
N ILE A 169 15.90 -10.42 -11.98
CA ILE A 169 14.87 -9.53 -11.43
C ILE A 169 14.20 -10.22 -10.23
N VAL A 170 13.66 -11.42 -10.42
CA VAL A 170 12.97 -12.19 -9.36
C VAL A 170 13.88 -12.44 -8.15
N ALA A 171 15.11 -12.90 -8.36
CA ALA A 171 16.01 -13.25 -7.27
C ALA A 171 16.53 -12.04 -6.47
N ASN A 172 16.51 -10.84 -7.07
CA ASN A 172 17.04 -9.63 -6.45
C ASN A 172 15.98 -8.58 -6.11
N ALA A 173 14.71 -8.82 -6.48
CA ALA A 173 13.59 -7.97 -6.09
C ALA A 173 13.41 -7.95 -4.56
N VAL A 174 12.82 -6.87 -4.07
CA VAL A 174 12.25 -6.81 -2.72
C VAL A 174 10.77 -7.16 -2.81
N TYR A 175 10.34 -8.05 -1.91
CA TYR A 175 8.96 -8.47 -1.81
C TYR A 175 8.31 -7.83 -0.59
N VAL A 176 7.11 -7.29 -0.76
CA VAL A 176 6.31 -6.70 0.32
C VAL A 176 5.04 -7.51 0.47
N VAL A 177 4.80 -8.03 1.68
CA VAL A 177 3.62 -8.84 2.01
C VAL A 177 2.90 -8.21 3.19
N SER A 178 1.62 -7.90 3.02
CA SER A 178 0.76 -7.33 4.07
C SER A 178 -0.64 -7.92 3.97
N VAL A 179 -0.96 -8.83 4.90
CA VAL A 179 -2.23 -9.58 4.91
C VAL A 179 -2.49 -10.11 6.32
N GLY A 180 -3.77 -10.29 6.66
CA GLY A 180 -4.19 -11.06 7.84
C GLY A 180 -5.29 -10.41 8.66
N THR A 181 -5.48 -9.09 8.54
CA THR A 181 -6.51 -8.36 9.29
C THR A 181 -7.91 -8.88 8.97
N ASN A 182 -8.17 -9.13 7.68
CA ASN A 182 -9.48 -9.59 7.18
C ASN A 182 -9.82 -11.00 7.69
N ASP A 183 -8.83 -11.86 7.95
CA ASP A 183 -9.10 -13.19 8.48
C ASP A 183 -9.78 -13.13 9.86
N PHE A 184 -9.44 -12.12 10.67
CA PHE A 184 -10.08 -11.89 11.96
C PHE A 184 -11.32 -11.02 11.82
N LEU A 185 -11.19 -9.82 11.24
CA LEU A 185 -12.25 -8.82 11.25
C LEU A 185 -13.34 -9.08 10.22
N GLU A 186 -13.02 -9.62 9.05
CA GLU A 186 -14.01 -9.83 7.98
C GLU A 186 -14.51 -11.28 7.90
N ASN A 187 -13.88 -12.20 8.64
CA ASN A 187 -14.18 -13.62 8.62
C ASN A 187 -14.49 -14.18 10.02
N TYR A 188 -13.49 -14.32 10.90
CA TYR A 188 -13.68 -15.02 12.18
C TYR A 188 -14.70 -14.33 13.09
N TYR A 189 -14.57 -13.02 13.32
CA TYR A 189 -15.43 -12.28 14.26
C TYR A 189 -16.75 -11.81 13.65
N LEU A 190 -16.87 -11.73 12.32
CA LEU A 190 -18.17 -11.50 11.66
C LEU A 190 -19.01 -12.77 11.54
N LEU A 191 -18.50 -13.93 11.97
CA LEU A 191 -19.22 -15.20 12.02
C LEU A 191 -19.71 -15.71 10.64
N VAL A 192 -19.22 -15.15 9.53
CA VAL A 192 -19.78 -15.37 8.18
C VAL A 192 -19.49 -16.77 7.65
N THR A 193 -18.30 -17.31 7.94
CA THR A 193 -17.83 -18.59 7.36
C THR A 193 -17.99 -19.78 8.31
N GLY A 194 -18.41 -19.56 9.55
CA GLY A 194 -18.46 -20.58 10.60
C GLY A 194 -17.10 -20.98 11.20
N ARG A 195 -16.01 -20.25 10.91
CA ARG A 195 -14.68 -20.56 11.48
C ARG A 195 -14.63 -20.52 13.00
N PHE A 196 -15.39 -19.63 13.63
CA PHE A 196 -15.54 -19.54 15.09
C PHE A 196 -16.14 -20.80 15.75
N LEU A 197 -16.80 -21.67 14.98
CA LEU A 197 -17.29 -22.98 15.46
C LEU A 197 -16.26 -24.10 15.30
N GLN A 198 -15.24 -23.89 14.46
CA GLN A 198 -14.22 -24.89 14.12
C GLN A 198 -12.92 -24.68 14.91
N PHE A 199 -12.66 -23.43 15.30
CA PHE A 199 -11.42 -23.03 15.95
C PHE A 199 -11.74 -22.12 17.12
N THR A 200 -10.99 -22.28 18.21
CA THR A 200 -10.74 -21.18 19.13
C THR A 200 -9.90 -20.10 18.45
N VAL A 201 -9.84 -18.89 19.02
CA VAL A 201 -9.03 -17.79 18.48
C VAL A 201 -7.55 -18.19 18.39
N ALA A 202 -7.03 -18.90 19.39
CA ALA A 202 -5.65 -19.36 19.42
C ALA A 202 -5.35 -20.39 18.31
N GLU A 203 -6.25 -21.35 18.10
CA GLU A 203 -6.12 -22.34 17.03
C GLU A 203 -6.24 -21.70 15.64
N TYR A 204 -7.12 -20.71 15.50
CA TYR A 204 -7.26 -19.98 14.25
C TYR A 204 -6.00 -19.15 13.93
N GLN A 205 -5.37 -18.52 14.92
CA GLN A 205 -4.05 -17.90 14.75
C GLN A 205 -3.00 -18.91 14.25
N ASP A 206 -2.95 -20.12 14.83
CA ASP A 206 -2.00 -21.16 14.42
C ASP A 206 -2.26 -21.62 12.98
N PHE A 207 -3.52 -21.78 12.62
CA PHE A 207 -3.96 -22.08 11.26
C PHE A 207 -3.47 -21.00 10.27
N LEU A 208 -3.71 -19.72 10.56
CA LEU A 208 -3.29 -18.61 9.69
C LEU A 208 -1.76 -18.51 9.59
N VAL A 209 -1.03 -18.72 10.69
CA VAL A 209 0.46 -18.73 10.66
C VAL A 209 0.99 -19.88 9.82
N ALA A 210 0.34 -21.05 9.84
CA ALA A 210 0.67 -22.16 8.95
C ALA A 210 0.44 -21.77 7.48
N ARG A 211 -0.69 -21.14 7.14
CA ARG A 211 -0.97 -20.64 5.78
C ARG A 211 0.03 -19.58 5.32
N ALA A 212 0.43 -18.66 6.20
CA ALA A 212 1.49 -17.69 5.90
C ALA A 212 2.83 -18.38 5.60
N ALA A 213 3.19 -19.42 6.37
CA ALA A 213 4.40 -20.19 6.13
C ALA A 213 4.37 -20.94 4.79
N GLU A 214 3.23 -21.53 4.43
CA GLU A 214 3.00 -22.17 3.13
C GLU A 214 3.18 -21.18 1.98
N PHE A 215 2.54 -20.00 2.06
CA PHE A 215 2.67 -18.93 1.08
C PHE A 215 4.12 -18.46 0.93
N LEU A 216 4.80 -18.14 2.04
CA LEU A 216 6.20 -17.69 2.04
C LEU A 216 7.12 -18.75 1.44
N THR A 217 6.86 -20.03 1.71
CA THR A 217 7.60 -21.14 1.12
C THR A 217 7.33 -21.27 -0.38
N ALA A 218 6.09 -21.05 -0.82
CA ALA A 218 5.72 -21.10 -2.23
C ALA A 218 6.45 -20.03 -3.05
N ILE A 219 6.46 -18.76 -2.61
CA ILE A 219 7.17 -17.70 -3.33
C ILE A 219 8.70 -17.88 -3.26
N TYR A 220 9.22 -18.46 -2.18
CA TYR A 220 10.64 -18.84 -2.09
C TYR A 220 11.03 -19.88 -3.15
N ARG A 221 10.21 -20.92 -3.33
CA ARG A 221 10.39 -21.95 -4.37
C ARG A 221 10.34 -21.34 -5.78
N LEU A 222 9.57 -20.27 -5.95
CA LEU A 222 9.49 -19.50 -7.19
C LEU A 222 10.66 -18.50 -7.37
N GLY A 223 11.57 -18.39 -6.40
CA GLY A 223 12.80 -17.60 -6.54
C GLY A 223 12.84 -16.32 -5.71
N ALA A 224 11.81 -16.01 -4.91
CA ALA A 224 11.84 -14.88 -3.98
C ALA A 224 12.95 -15.09 -2.92
N ARG A 225 13.73 -14.04 -2.64
CA ARG A 225 14.83 -14.11 -1.67
C ARG A 225 14.83 -13.03 -0.60
N ARG A 226 14.27 -11.85 -0.88
CA ARG A 226 14.25 -10.71 0.04
C ARG A 226 12.81 -10.30 0.30
N VAL A 227 12.22 -10.80 1.38
CA VAL A 227 10.79 -10.62 1.64
C VAL A 227 10.57 -9.93 2.97
N THR A 228 9.72 -8.93 2.95
CA THR A 228 9.17 -8.29 4.14
C THR A 228 7.75 -8.80 4.35
N PHE A 229 7.42 -9.15 5.59
CA PHE A 229 6.08 -9.60 5.99
C PHE A 229 5.60 -8.73 7.15
N ALA A 230 4.53 -7.97 6.92
CA ALA A 230 3.93 -7.13 7.93
C ALA A 230 3.14 -7.96 8.94
N GLY A 231 3.31 -7.64 10.22
CA GLY A 231 2.40 -8.13 11.25
C GLY A 231 1.05 -7.45 11.20
N LEU A 232 0.17 -7.83 12.12
CA LEU A 232 -1.09 -7.12 12.35
C LEU A 232 -0.83 -5.83 13.13
N SER A 233 -1.55 -4.77 12.75
CA SER A 233 -1.61 -3.52 13.53
C SER A 233 -2.52 -3.69 14.75
N ALA A 234 -2.79 -2.60 15.48
CA ALA A 234 -3.82 -2.58 16.52
C ALA A 234 -5.23 -2.66 15.87
N ILE A 235 -5.61 -3.86 15.42
CA ILE A 235 -6.84 -4.07 14.64
C ILE A 235 -8.12 -3.75 15.43
N GLY A 236 -8.08 -3.79 16.76
CA GLY A 236 -9.20 -3.35 17.61
C GLY A 236 -9.37 -1.83 17.68
N CYS A 237 -8.38 -1.07 17.20
CA CYS A 237 -8.42 0.39 17.14
C CYS A 237 -8.84 0.94 15.79
N VAL A 238 -9.12 0.10 14.78
CA VAL A 238 -9.65 0.61 13.50
C VAL A 238 -11.02 1.25 13.75
N PRO A 239 -11.36 2.37 13.06
CA PRO A 239 -12.57 3.11 13.39
C PRO A 239 -13.87 2.28 13.31
N LEU A 240 -13.97 1.31 12.41
CA LEU A 240 -15.15 0.43 12.37
C LEU A 240 -15.30 -0.35 13.68
N GLU A 241 -14.23 -1.01 14.15
CA GLU A 241 -14.27 -1.81 15.37
C GLU A 241 -14.55 -0.96 16.60
N ARG A 242 -14.00 0.26 16.65
CA ARG A 242 -14.35 1.24 17.69
C ARG A 242 -15.83 1.61 17.65
N THR A 243 -16.38 1.83 16.46
CA THR A 243 -17.81 2.17 16.29
C THR A 243 -18.71 1.03 16.74
N LEU A 244 -18.33 -0.22 16.48
CA LEU A 244 -19.07 -1.42 16.87
C LEU A 244 -18.87 -1.78 18.36
N ASN A 245 -17.81 -1.29 19.01
CA ASN A 245 -17.51 -1.48 20.42
C ASN A 245 -18.37 -0.57 21.34
N LEU A 246 -19.70 -0.66 21.20
CA LEU A 246 -20.67 0.18 21.90
C LEU A 246 -20.60 0.01 23.42
N LEU A 247 -20.40 -1.22 23.91
CA LEU A 247 -20.28 -1.52 25.34
C LEU A 247 -18.93 -1.07 25.92
N GLY A 248 -17.90 -0.93 25.07
CA GLY A 248 -16.59 -0.38 25.42
C GLY A 248 -16.47 1.14 25.24
N GLY A 249 -17.59 1.85 25.09
CA GLY A 249 -17.62 3.32 25.02
C GLY A 249 -16.98 3.91 23.75
N GLY A 250 -16.85 3.14 22.67
CA GLY A 250 -16.20 3.62 21.44
C GLY A 250 -14.66 3.64 21.50
N GLY A 251 -14.08 3.06 22.56
CA GLY A 251 -12.64 2.82 22.68
C GLY A 251 -12.17 1.65 21.81
N CYS A 252 -10.86 1.44 21.76
CA CYS A 252 -10.30 0.25 21.10
C CYS A 252 -10.84 -1.04 21.73
N ASN A 253 -11.07 -2.05 20.90
CA ASN A 253 -11.34 -3.40 21.39
C ASN A 253 -10.01 -4.07 21.81
N GLU A 254 -9.77 -4.16 23.11
CA GLU A 254 -8.52 -4.72 23.63
C GLU A 254 -8.39 -6.23 23.42
N GLU A 255 -9.50 -6.97 23.29
CA GLU A 255 -9.44 -8.38 22.91
C GLU A 255 -8.83 -8.54 21.51
N TYR A 256 -9.27 -7.72 20.56
CA TYR A 256 -8.78 -7.79 19.18
C TYR A 256 -7.33 -7.30 19.08
N ASN A 257 -6.96 -6.29 19.87
CA ASN A 257 -5.56 -5.87 19.99
C ASN A 257 -4.68 -6.96 20.61
N GLN A 258 -5.20 -7.71 21.59
CA GLN A 258 -4.50 -8.85 22.16
C GLN A 258 -4.27 -9.95 21.12
N VAL A 259 -5.28 -10.26 20.30
CA VAL A 259 -5.15 -11.20 19.17
C VAL A 259 -4.05 -10.77 18.21
N ALA A 260 -3.97 -9.48 17.86
CA ALA A 260 -2.90 -8.97 17.01
C ALA A 260 -1.51 -9.16 17.65
N ARG A 261 -1.36 -8.86 18.95
CA ARG A 261 -0.09 -9.06 19.67
C ARG A 261 0.35 -10.53 19.68
N ASP A 262 -0.57 -11.44 20.00
CA ASP A 262 -0.28 -12.87 20.08
C ASP A 262 0.02 -13.47 18.71
N TYR A 263 -0.75 -13.11 17.68
CA TYR A 263 -0.48 -13.49 16.30
C TYR A 263 0.89 -13.01 15.85
N ASN A 264 1.26 -11.76 16.18
CA ASN A 264 2.56 -11.18 15.83
C ASN A 264 3.75 -11.92 16.47
N VAL A 265 3.59 -12.44 17.69
CA VAL A 265 4.60 -13.31 18.32
C VAL A 265 4.77 -14.60 17.52
N LYS A 266 3.66 -15.25 17.16
CA LYS A 266 3.67 -16.48 16.35
C LYS A 266 4.28 -16.27 14.96
N VAL A 267 3.98 -15.16 14.29
CA VAL A 267 4.58 -14.79 12.99
C VAL A 267 6.09 -14.60 13.10
N LYS A 268 6.58 -13.91 14.13
CA LYS A 268 8.03 -13.74 14.35
C LYS A 268 8.73 -15.08 14.52
N ALA A 269 8.14 -15.99 15.29
CA ALA A 269 8.65 -17.35 15.48
C ALA A 269 8.66 -18.13 14.15
N MET A 270 7.58 -18.06 13.36
CA MET A 270 7.49 -18.67 12.03
C MET A 270 8.55 -18.12 11.07
N ILE A 271 8.78 -16.81 11.05
CA ILE A 271 9.83 -16.19 10.24
C ILE A 271 11.22 -16.67 10.66
N ALA A 272 11.49 -16.75 11.97
CA ALA A 272 12.76 -17.27 12.49
C ALA A 272 12.99 -18.71 12.05
N ARG A 273 11.96 -19.56 12.14
CA ARG A 273 12.00 -20.95 11.65
C ARG A 273 12.31 -21.02 10.16
N LEU A 274 11.55 -20.30 9.32
CA LEU A 274 11.75 -20.33 7.87
C LEU A 274 13.14 -19.84 7.45
N ARG A 275 13.71 -18.83 8.14
CA ARG A 275 15.09 -18.38 7.90
C ARG A 275 16.12 -19.48 8.19
N ALA A 276 15.88 -20.32 9.19
CA ALA A 276 16.75 -21.43 9.54
C ALA A 276 16.62 -22.60 8.53
N GLU A 277 15.40 -22.87 8.06
CA GLU A 277 15.09 -23.99 7.15
C GLU A 277 15.44 -23.68 5.68
N LEU A 278 15.27 -22.42 5.23
CA LEU A 278 15.34 -22.06 3.82
C LEU A 278 16.61 -21.25 3.51
N ARG A 279 17.61 -21.94 2.95
CA ARG A 279 18.94 -21.38 2.67
C ARG A 279 18.89 -20.12 1.80
N GLY A 280 19.48 -19.04 2.30
CA GLY A 280 19.57 -17.76 1.56
C GLY A 280 18.25 -16.99 1.53
N TYR A 281 17.24 -17.40 2.31
CA TYR A 281 15.99 -16.68 2.40
C TYR A 281 16.08 -15.54 3.42
N ARG A 282 16.19 -14.31 2.92
CA ARG A 282 16.21 -13.09 3.73
C ARG A 282 14.77 -12.62 3.94
N LEU A 283 14.09 -13.27 4.87
CA LEU A 283 12.80 -12.81 5.39
C LEU A 283 13.03 -11.68 6.39
N ALA A 284 12.11 -10.75 6.56
CA ALA A 284 12.05 -9.89 7.74
C ALA A 284 10.62 -9.51 8.12
N TYR A 285 10.42 -9.40 9.42
CA TYR A 285 9.16 -8.94 10.01
C TYR A 285 9.10 -7.41 9.99
N ILE A 286 8.01 -6.85 9.48
CA ILE A 286 7.70 -5.43 9.63
C ILE A 286 6.81 -5.27 10.84
N ASN A 287 7.34 -4.54 11.82
CA ASN A 287 6.56 -4.20 12.99
C ASN A 287 5.67 -2.99 12.70
N VAL A 288 4.36 -3.21 12.66
CA VAL A 288 3.34 -2.16 12.51
C VAL A 288 2.68 -1.77 13.84
N CYS A 289 3.03 -2.45 14.95
CA CYS A 289 2.49 -2.22 16.30
C CYS A 289 3.62 -2.38 17.37
N ASN A 290 4.05 -1.29 18.02
CA ASN A 290 5.05 -1.39 19.09
C ASN A 290 4.87 -0.38 20.22
N ASP A 291 5.27 -0.78 21.43
CA ASP A 291 5.21 0.00 22.68
C ASP A 291 6.05 1.29 22.64
N LYS A 292 7.02 1.37 21.73
CA LYS A 292 7.91 2.53 21.55
C LYS A 292 7.35 3.57 20.57
N SER A 293 6.19 3.30 19.99
CA SER A 293 5.49 4.17 19.05
C SER A 293 4.04 4.35 19.51
N PRO A 294 3.79 4.80 20.76
CA PRO A 294 2.44 4.92 21.33
C PRO A 294 1.51 5.86 20.52
N LEU A 295 2.08 6.71 19.66
CA LEU A 295 1.36 7.52 18.67
C LEU A 295 0.67 6.70 17.56
N THR A 296 0.83 5.36 17.52
CA THR A 296 -0.05 4.48 16.72
C THR A 296 -1.35 4.12 17.45
N CYS A 297 -1.50 4.46 18.74
CA CYS A 297 -2.62 4.03 19.58
C CYS A 297 -3.27 5.15 20.42
N ASP A 298 -2.58 6.23 20.79
CA ASP A 298 -3.15 7.20 21.76
C ASP A 298 -3.60 8.55 21.18
N ASP A 299 -2.97 9.06 20.11
CA ASP A 299 -3.39 10.34 19.49
C ASP A 299 -3.07 10.39 17.98
N ALA A 300 -4.13 10.38 17.17
CA ALA A 300 -4.15 10.31 15.72
C ALA A 300 -4.35 11.69 15.05
N ASP A 301 -4.26 12.80 15.79
CA ASP A 301 -4.77 14.09 15.35
C ASP A 301 -3.91 14.76 14.27
N LYS A 302 -4.22 14.36 13.04
CA LYS A 302 -5.00 15.23 12.14
C LYS A 302 -5.92 14.43 11.20
N TYR A 303 -5.62 13.14 10.93
CA TYR A 303 -6.46 12.02 10.45
C TYR A 303 -5.51 10.82 10.24
N PHE A 304 -5.47 9.85 11.16
CA PHE A 304 -4.68 8.63 10.96
C PHE A 304 -5.33 7.73 9.90
N PHE A 305 -6.64 7.58 10.00
CA PHE A 305 -7.45 6.78 9.10
C PHE A 305 -8.08 7.64 8.00
N TRP A 306 -8.13 7.09 6.80
CA TRP A 306 -8.77 7.63 5.62
C TRP A 306 -10.26 7.26 5.56
N ASP A 307 -10.57 5.99 5.84
CA ASP A 307 -11.91 5.47 5.99
C ASP A 307 -12.03 4.71 7.32
N SER A 308 -13.04 3.84 7.48
CA SER A 308 -13.25 3.12 8.73
C SER A 308 -12.21 2.02 9.02
N PHE A 309 -11.27 1.78 8.10
CA PHE A 309 -10.25 0.72 8.18
C PHE A 309 -8.85 1.21 7.82
N HIS A 310 -8.71 1.96 6.73
CA HIS A 310 -7.44 2.17 6.05
C HIS A 310 -6.74 3.45 6.49
N PRO A 311 -5.41 3.47 6.58
CA PRO A 311 -4.66 4.67 6.90
C PRO A 311 -4.66 5.73 5.79
N THR A 312 -4.45 7.00 6.16
CA THR A 312 -4.17 8.07 5.20
C THR A 312 -2.80 7.90 4.53
N GLU A 313 -2.60 8.56 3.39
CA GLU A 313 -1.31 8.54 2.67
C GLU A 313 -0.16 8.98 3.58
N LYS A 314 -0.42 9.95 4.48
CA LYS A 314 0.55 10.44 5.47
C LYS A 314 1.05 9.30 6.37
N ILE A 315 0.14 8.43 6.82
CA ILE A 315 0.47 7.27 7.65
C ILE A 315 1.11 6.17 6.82
N ASN A 316 0.63 5.93 5.59
CA ASN A 316 1.27 4.98 4.67
C ASN A 316 2.73 5.32 4.39
N ARG A 317 3.06 6.61 4.24
CA ARG A 317 4.44 7.08 4.13
C ARG A 317 5.27 6.75 5.39
N PHE A 318 4.67 6.83 6.57
CA PHE A 318 5.34 6.47 7.82
C PHE A 318 5.63 4.96 7.87
N PHE A 319 4.64 4.11 7.59
CA PHE A 319 4.85 2.65 7.52
C PHE A 319 5.91 2.28 6.48
N ALA A 320 5.90 2.95 5.32
CA ALA A 320 6.90 2.74 4.30
C ALA A 320 8.33 3.03 4.77
N LYS A 321 8.57 4.02 5.65
CA LYS A 321 9.93 4.26 6.19
C LYS A 321 10.49 3.04 6.91
N GLY A 322 9.67 2.39 7.74
CA GLY A 322 10.03 1.16 8.43
C GLY A 322 10.28 0.02 7.43
N THR A 323 9.36 -0.19 6.49
CA THR A 323 9.48 -1.21 5.44
C THR A 323 10.71 -0.99 4.57
N THR A 324 11.02 0.24 4.17
CA THR A 324 12.22 0.60 3.40
C THR A 324 13.48 0.32 4.20
N ALA A 325 13.57 0.75 5.46
CA ALA A 325 14.74 0.52 6.30
C ALA A 325 15.01 -0.99 6.46
N VAL A 326 13.97 -1.78 6.70
CA VAL A 326 14.07 -3.24 6.77
C VAL A 326 14.46 -3.82 5.40
N SER A 327 13.82 -3.38 4.31
CA SER A 327 14.13 -3.85 2.96
C SER A 327 15.58 -3.61 2.56
N LEU A 328 16.12 -2.43 2.90
CA LEU A 328 17.54 -2.11 2.69
C LEU A 328 18.47 -3.00 3.52
N SER A 329 18.07 -3.41 4.72
CA SER A 329 18.83 -4.36 5.53
C SER A 329 18.92 -5.75 4.87
N LEU A 330 17.92 -6.15 4.08
CA LEU A 330 17.91 -7.40 3.33
C LEU A 330 18.84 -7.39 2.10
N LEU A 331 19.39 -6.24 1.72
CA LEU A 331 20.33 -6.13 0.60
C LEU A 331 21.75 -6.51 0.99
N ARG A 332 22.10 -6.39 2.27
CA ARG A 332 23.41 -6.76 2.85
C ARG A 332 23.54 -8.27 2.91
#